data_AF-A0A2V9H2W5-F1
#
_entry.id   AF-A0A2V9H2W5-F1
#
_cell.length_a   1.000
_cell.length_b   1.000
_cell.length_c   1.000
_cell.angle_alpha   90.00
_cell.angle_beta   90.00
_cell.angle_gamma   90.00
#
_symmetry.space_group_name_H-M   'P 1'
#
loop_
_entity.id
_entity.type
_entity.pdbx_description
1 polymer ?
#
loop_
_entity_poly.entity_id
_entity_poly.type
_entity_poly.pdbx_seq_one_letter_code
_entity_poly.pdbx_strand_id
1 'polypeptide(L)'
;VQWTPETDLYCTLDGKSKSYCTPESYKGTSVRLWHNYGNGTFEEVTQKAGLGDPTSKTLGIAVLDYDNDGWPDLLFSNDTQPNKLYRNNGNGTFAEKAVVAGIAFSEDGVARAGMGVDAADYDHSGFPSLLITNFANQMLSLYHNEGRGLFVDEAPRS
;
A
#
# COMPACT_ATOMS: atom_id res chain seq x y z
N VAL A 1 -9.02 -8.98 1.97
CA VAL A 1 -9.45 -10.22 1.26
C VAL A 1 -10.95 -10.41 1.45
N GLN A 2 -11.62 -11.15 0.55
CA GLN A 2 -13.01 -11.58 0.73
C GLN A 2 -13.00 -13.02 1.26
N TRP A 3 -13.24 -13.19 2.55
CA TRP A 3 -13.21 -14.49 3.23
C TRP A 3 -14.49 -14.70 4.03
N THR A 4 -15.07 -15.90 3.95
CA THR A 4 -16.16 -16.36 4.83
C THR A 4 -15.91 -17.82 5.23
N PRO A 5 -16.51 -18.33 6.33
CA PRO A 5 -16.39 -19.74 6.71
C PRO A 5 -16.81 -20.72 5.60
N GLU A 6 -17.79 -20.35 4.78
CA GLU A 6 -18.32 -21.17 3.67
C GLU A 6 -17.40 -21.16 2.44
N THR A 7 -16.62 -20.10 2.27
CA THR A 7 -15.70 -19.90 1.15
C THR A 7 -14.24 -20.11 1.53
N ASP A 8 -13.99 -20.58 2.76
CA ASP A 8 -12.64 -20.81 3.26
C ASP A 8 -11.96 -21.91 2.44
N LEU A 9 -10.80 -21.56 1.90
CA LEU A 9 -10.04 -22.44 1.03
C LEU A 9 -9.49 -23.61 1.85
N TYR A 10 -9.55 -24.82 1.28
CA TYR A 10 -8.90 -25.97 1.88
C TYR A 10 -7.43 -25.99 1.47
N CYS A 11 -6.55 -25.69 2.42
CA CYS A 11 -5.11 -25.91 2.27
C CYS A 11 -4.62 -26.97 3.25
N THR A 12 -3.51 -27.61 2.92
CA THR A 12 -2.89 -28.63 3.77
C THR A 12 -1.38 -28.56 3.60
N LEU A 13 -0.65 -28.71 4.71
CA LEU A 13 0.81 -28.77 4.70
C LEU A 13 1.33 -30.22 4.69
N ASP A 14 0.52 -31.17 5.18
CA ASP A 14 0.86 -32.59 5.33
C ASP A 14 0.07 -33.50 4.36
N GLY A 15 -0.81 -32.92 3.54
CA GLY A 15 -1.69 -33.63 2.63
C GLY A 15 -2.90 -34.31 3.29
N LYS A 16 -3.10 -34.13 4.60
CA LYS A 16 -4.10 -34.89 5.39
C LYS A 16 -4.98 -33.98 6.25
N SER A 17 -4.35 -33.06 6.97
CA SER A 17 -4.98 -32.15 7.91
C SER A 17 -5.20 -30.80 7.24
N LYS A 18 -6.37 -30.20 7.47
CA LYS A 18 -6.60 -28.81 7.04
C LYS A 18 -5.62 -27.90 7.78
N SER A 19 -4.97 -27.02 7.02
CA SER A 19 -4.11 -25.96 7.50
C SER A 19 -4.60 -24.61 6.97
N TYR A 20 -3.94 -23.53 7.36
CA TYR A 20 -4.17 -22.21 6.79
C TYR A 20 -3.59 -22.11 5.37
N CYS A 21 -4.28 -21.39 4.50
CA CYS A 21 -3.75 -21.03 3.19
C CYS A 21 -2.80 -19.84 3.30
N THR A 22 -1.82 -19.76 2.40
CA THR A 22 -0.94 -18.59 2.32
C THR A 22 -1.71 -17.38 1.77
N PRO A 23 -1.30 -16.14 2.09
CA PRO A 23 -1.99 -14.94 1.61
C PRO A 23 -2.18 -14.91 0.09
N GLU A 24 -1.25 -15.46 -0.69
CA GLU A 24 -1.30 -15.56 -2.17
C GLU A 24 -2.52 -16.32 -2.68
N SER A 25 -3.05 -17.26 -1.89
CA SER A 25 -4.24 -18.05 -2.25
C SER A 25 -5.52 -17.22 -2.28
N TYR A 26 -5.55 -16.10 -1.55
CA TYR A 26 -6.72 -15.23 -1.46
C TYR A 26 -6.64 -14.08 -2.45
N LYS A 27 -7.79 -13.72 -3.02
CA LYS A 27 -7.93 -12.49 -3.81
C LYS A 27 -7.90 -11.25 -2.90
N GLY A 28 -7.36 -10.16 -3.45
CA GLY A 28 -7.39 -8.86 -2.82
C GLY A 28 -8.80 -8.31 -2.59
N THR A 29 -8.86 -7.15 -1.95
CA THR A 29 -10.05 -6.30 -1.87
C THR A 29 -9.61 -4.85 -1.85
N SER A 30 -10.42 -3.95 -2.39
CA SER A 30 -10.14 -2.52 -2.30
C SER A 30 -10.21 -2.04 -0.85
N VAL A 31 -9.51 -0.94 -0.58
CA VAL A 31 -9.76 -0.11 0.60
C VAL A 31 -11.16 0.51 0.52
N ARG A 32 -11.58 1.21 1.59
CA ARG A 32 -12.76 2.07 1.55
C ARG A 32 -12.41 3.50 1.96
N LEU A 33 -12.86 4.46 1.16
CA LEU A 33 -12.78 5.89 1.47
C LEU A 33 -14.19 6.43 1.74
N TRP A 34 -14.34 7.09 2.87
CA TRP A 34 -15.58 7.74 3.27
C TRP A 34 -15.38 9.26 3.34
N HIS A 35 -16.14 10.01 2.56
CA HIS A 35 -16.13 11.46 2.60
C HIS A 35 -17.01 11.97 3.75
N ASN A 36 -16.43 12.75 4.66
CA ASN A 36 -17.15 13.38 5.76
C ASN A 36 -17.74 14.73 5.31
N TYR A 37 -19.06 14.87 5.40
CA TYR A 37 -19.76 16.12 5.05
C TYR A 37 -19.75 17.18 6.16
N GLY A 38 -19.15 16.90 7.33
CA GLY A 38 -19.04 17.83 8.45
C GLY A 38 -20.32 17.99 9.28
N ASN A 39 -21.40 17.30 8.92
CA ASN A 39 -22.69 17.30 9.61
C ASN A 39 -23.01 15.96 10.28
N GLY A 40 -21.98 15.14 10.53
CA GLY A 40 -22.13 13.78 11.08
C GLY A 40 -22.54 12.72 10.04
N THR A 41 -22.60 13.07 8.75
CA THR A 41 -22.86 12.11 7.67
C THR A 41 -21.61 11.83 6.85
N PHE A 42 -21.55 10.61 6.31
CA PHE A 42 -20.46 10.12 5.49
C PHE A 42 -21.02 9.48 4.22
N GLU A 43 -20.34 9.69 3.09
CA GLU A 43 -20.60 8.97 1.84
C GLU A 43 -19.41 8.09 1.48
N GLU A 44 -19.68 6.85 1.11
CA GLU A 44 -18.69 5.93 0.55
C GLU A 44 -18.34 6.41 -0.87
N VAL A 45 -17.10 6.82 -1.10
CA VAL A 45 -16.66 7.44 -2.37
C VAL A 45 -15.52 6.68 -3.05
N THR A 46 -15.15 5.48 -2.61
CA THR A 46 -13.97 4.72 -3.08
C THR A 46 -13.89 4.63 -4.60
N GLN A 47 -14.99 4.22 -5.25
CA GLN A 47 -15.02 4.07 -6.70
C GLN A 47 -14.94 5.43 -7.41
N LYS A 48 -15.71 6.42 -6.93
CA LYS A 48 -15.70 7.78 -7.46
C LYS A 48 -14.33 8.45 -7.32
N ALA A 49 -13.60 8.13 -6.26
CA ALA A 49 -12.29 8.66 -5.96
C ALA A 49 -11.15 7.93 -6.69
N GLY A 50 -11.43 6.82 -7.40
CA GLY A 50 -10.39 6.06 -8.11
C GLY A 50 -9.58 5.09 -7.22
N LEU A 51 -10.07 4.75 -6.03
CA LEU A 51 -9.40 3.87 -5.06
C LEU A 51 -9.97 2.43 -5.05
N GLY A 52 -10.82 2.11 -6.03
CA GLY A 52 -11.61 0.89 -6.10
C GLY A 52 -10.89 -0.38 -6.56
N ASP A 53 -9.55 -0.43 -6.49
CA ASP A 53 -8.78 -1.54 -7.04
C ASP A 53 -8.98 -2.82 -6.21
N PRO A 54 -9.60 -3.88 -6.78
CA PRO A 54 -9.93 -5.10 -6.05
C PRO A 54 -8.71 -6.02 -5.84
N THR A 55 -7.54 -5.69 -6.39
CA THR A 55 -6.31 -6.48 -6.24
C THR A 55 -5.55 -6.18 -4.96
N SER A 56 -5.85 -5.06 -4.29
CA SER A 56 -5.12 -4.63 -3.09
C SER A 56 -5.21 -5.64 -1.94
N LYS A 57 -4.13 -5.74 -1.15
CA LYS A 57 -4.08 -6.50 0.10
C LYS A 57 -3.49 -5.60 1.18
N THR A 58 -4.13 -4.45 1.35
CA THR A 58 -3.58 -3.35 2.15
C THR A 58 -3.61 -3.69 3.63
N LEU A 59 -2.45 -3.58 4.27
CA LEU A 59 -2.28 -3.76 5.72
C LEU A 59 -1.82 -2.48 6.44
N GLY A 60 -1.24 -1.53 5.70
CA GLY A 60 -0.81 -0.24 6.22
C GLY A 60 -1.16 0.90 5.26
N ILE A 61 -1.45 2.07 5.83
CA ILE A 61 -1.74 3.30 5.09
C ILE A 61 -0.93 4.44 5.71
N ALA A 62 -0.25 5.22 4.88
CA ALA A 62 0.35 6.50 5.26
C ALA A 62 -0.24 7.63 4.40
N VAL A 63 -0.29 8.83 4.99
CA VAL A 63 -0.71 10.06 4.31
C VAL A 63 0.48 11.00 4.30
N LEU A 64 0.81 11.54 3.13
CA LEU A 64 1.97 12.40 2.91
C LEU A 64 1.74 13.28 1.68
N ASP A 65 2.55 14.31 1.50
CA ASP A 65 2.64 15.08 0.26
C ASP A 65 3.96 14.69 -0.43
N TYR A 66 3.92 13.69 -1.30
CA TYR A 66 5.17 13.06 -1.79
C TYR A 66 5.82 13.84 -2.93
N ASP A 67 5.05 14.67 -3.64
CA ASP A 67 5.50 15.51 -4.74
C ASP A 67 5.53 17.02 -4.41
N ASN A 68 5.18 17.37 -3.16
CA ASN A 68 5.20 18.73 -2.61
C ASN A 68 4.25 19.68 -3.35
N ASP A 69 3.08 19.17 -3.75
CA ASP A 69 2.04 19.95 -4.44
C ASP A 69 1.00 20.56 -3.49
N GLY A 70 1.16 20.32 -2.19
CA GLY A 70 0.32 20.83 -1.11
C GLY A 70 -0.92 20.00 -0.83
N TRP A 71 -1.12 18.87 -1.52
CA TRP A 71 -2.24 17.96 -1.30
C TRP A 71 -1.83 16.66 -0.62
N PRO A 72 -2.67 16.12 0.29
CA PRO A 72 -2.39 14.83 0.91
C PRO A 72 -2.62 13.69 -0.09
N ASP A 73 -1.56 12.94 -0.35
CA ASP A 73 -1.53 11.69 -1.09
C ASP A 73 -1.63 10.48 -0.17
N LEU A 74 -1.88 9.31 -0.75
CA LEU A 74 -2.09 8.07 0.01
C LEU A 74 -1.10 6.98 -0.43
N LEU A 75 -0.39 6.41 0.52
CA LEU A 75 0.47 5.25 0.33
C LEU A 75 -0.16 4.03 0.99
N PHE A 76 -0.30 2.94 0.25
CA PHE A 76 -0.79 1.65 0.73
C PHE A 76 0.31 0.61 0.67
N SER A 77 0.72 0.07 1.82
CA SER A 77 1.56 -1.11 1.88
C SER A 77 0.70 -2.36 1.72
N ASN A 78 1.02 -3.20 0.73
CA ASN A 78 0.23 -4.38 0.41
C ASN A 78 0.98 -5.68 0.71
N ASP A 79 0.25 -6.68 1.20
CA ASP A 79 0.77 -8.01 1.45
C ASP A 79 0.79 -8.84 0.15
N THR A 80 1.94 -9.34 -0.31
CA THR A 80 2.13 -10.16 -1.52
C THR A 80 1.61 -9.54 -2.82
N GLN A 81 1.32 -8.23 -2.82
CA GLN A 81 0.84 -7.46 -3.96
C GLN A 81 1.63 -6.15 -4.03
N PRO A 82 1.73 -5.52 -5.21
CA PRO A 82 2.48 -4.28 -5.33
C PRO A 82 1.97 -3.20 -4.37
N ASN A 83 2.86 -2.44 -3.75
CA ASN A 83 2.46 -1.25 -3.01
C ASN A 83 1.77 -0.25 -3.95
N LYS A 84 0.93 0.62 -3.41
CA LYS A 84 0.21 1.62 -4.21
C LYS A 84 0.44 3.01 -3.68
N LEU A 85 0.65 3.96 -4.59
CA LEU A 85 0.81 5.37 -4.29
C LEU A 85 -0.24 6.11 -5.07
N TYR A 86 -1.14 6.76 -4.36
CA TYR A 86 -2.27 7.46 -4.94
C TYR A 86 -2.05 8.95 -4.78
N ARG A 87 -1.71 9.60 -5.90
CA ARG A 87 -1.60 11.05 -6.00
C ARG A 87 -2.97 11.69 -5.97
N ASN A 88 -3.18 12.67 -5.11
CA ASN A 88 -4.41 13.45 -5.04
C ASN A 88 -4.48 14.44 -6.21
N ASN A 89 -5.59 14.45 -6.94
CA ASN A 89 -5.78 15.37 -8.07
C ASN A 89 -6.42 16.71 -7.66
N GLY A 90 -6.67 16.93 -6.37
CA GLY A 90 -7.29 18.16 -5.84
C GLY A 90 -8.80 18.29 -6.12
N ASN A 91 -9.42 17.30 -6.75
CA ASN A 91 -10.84 17.30 -7.13
C ASN A 91 -11.63 16.13 -6.51
N GLY A 92 -11.08 15.52 -5.45
CA GLY A 92 -11.67 14.35 -4.79
C GLY A 92 -11.39 13.02 -5.50
N THR A 93 -10.50 13.00 -6.49
CA THR A 93 -10.02 11.78 -7.15
C THR A 93 -8.52 11.58 -6.95
N PHE A 94 -8.08 10.34 -7.12
CA PHE A 94 -6.69 9.95 -6.99
C PHE A 94 -6.19 9.21 -8.24
N ALA A 95 -4.89 9.33 -8.51
CA ALA A 95 -4.21 8.60 -9.58
C ALA A 95 -3.14 7.67 -9.00
N GLU A 96 -3.16 6.39 -9.40
CA GLU A 96 -2.13 5.41 -8.99
C GLU A 96 -0.78 5.74 -9.69
N LYS A 97 0.31 5.72 -8.92
CA LYS A 97 1.66 6.15 -9.33
C LYS A 97 2.79 5.28 -8.80
N ALA A 98 2.53 4.18 -8.08
CA ALA A 98 3.59 3.45 -7.38
C ALA A 98 4.68 2.91 -8.30
N VAL A 99 4.32 2.46 -9.51
CA VAL A 99 5.30 1.95 -10.48
C VAL A 99 6.24 3.06 -10.93
N VAL A 100 5.70 4.22 -11.31
CA VAL A 100 6.51 5.35 -11.79
C VAL A 100 7.28 6.03 -10.66
N ALA A 101 6.77 5.96 -9.43
CA ALA A 101 7.44 6.45 -8.23
C ALA A 101 8.51 5.50 -7.69
N GLY A 102 8.59 4.26 -8.21
CA GLY A 102 9.63 3.29 -7.81
C GLY A 102 9.35 2.52 -6.52
N ILE A 103 8.11 2.50 -6.03
CA ILE A 103 7.77 1.87 -4.73
C ILE A 103 6.90 0.62 -4.84
N ALA A 104 6.37 0.33 -6.03
CA ALA A 104 5.44 -0.78 -6.27
C ALA A 104 6.06 -2.15 -5.98
N PHE A 105 7.34 -2.31 -6.32
CA PHE A 105 8.09 -3.57 -6.28
C PHE A 105 9.45 -3.37 -5.62
N SER A 106 10.08 -4.47 -5.20
CA SER A 106 11.51 -4.47 -4.87
C SER A 106 12.38 -4.21 -6.11
N GLU A 107 13.68 -4.00 -5.90
CA GLU A 107 14.67 -3.85 -6.98
C GLU A 107 14.66 -5.03 -7.98
N ASP A 108 14.39 -6.26 -7.50
CA ASP A 108 14.23 -7.46 -8.34
C ASP A 108 12.89 -7.54 -9.09
N GLY A 109 12.02 -6.53 -8.97
CA GLY A 109 10.69 -6.51 -9.60
C GLY A 109 9.66 -7.40 -8.90
N VAL A 110 9.87 -7.75 -7.63
CA VAL A 110 8.98 -8.65 -6.87
C VAL A 110 8.13 -7.85 -5.88
N ALA A 111 6.84 -8.19 -5.80
CA ALA A 111 5.97 -7.64 -4.77
C ALA A 111 6.36 -8.21 -3.40
N ARG A 112 6.70 -7.34 -2.45
CA ARG A 112 6.98 -7.74 -1.06
C ARG A 112 5.67 -7.89 -0.28
N ALA A 113 5.77 -8.45 0.91
CA ALA A 113 4.68 -8.60 1.87
C ALA A 113 4.70 -7.43 2.84
N GLY A 114 4.21 -6.26 2.40
CA GLY A 114 4.16 -5.04 3.19
C GLY A 114 3.12 -5.12 4.32
N MET A 115 3.60 -5.03 5.56
CA MET A 115 2.82 -5.23 6.79
C MET A 115 2.48 -3.91 7.48
N GLY A 116 3.31 -2.88 7.34
CA GLY A 116 3.11 -1.56 7.91
C GLY A 116 3.90 -0.50 7.16
N VAL A 117 3.51 0.76 7.35
CA VAL A 117 4.13 1.89 6.66
C VAL A 117 4.13 3.14 7.53
N ASP A 118 5.18 3.92 7.41
CA ASP A 118 5.27 5.28 7.96
C ASP A 118 6.01 6.21 6.96
N ALA A 119 5.81 7.51 7.11
CA ALA A 119 6.42 8.52 6.24
C ALA A 119 7.00 9.68 7.07
N ALA A 120 8.24 10.06 6.78
CA ALA A 120 8.93 11.16 7.45
C ALA A 120 10.05 11.75 6.60
N ASP A 121 10.29 13.05 6.76
CA ASP A 121 11.49 13.74 6.25
C ASP A 121 12.65 13.55 7.24
N TYR A 122 13.29 12.37 7.17
CA TYR A 122 14.31 11.98 8.15
C TYR A 122 15.68 12.63 7.88
N ASP A 123 15.92 13.05 6.64
CA ASP A 123 17.19 13.63 6.18
C ASP A 123 17.13 15.16 6.05
N HIS A 124 15.97 15.75 6.30
CA HIS A 124 15.68 17.19 6.23
C HIS A 124 15.81 17.74 4.81
N SER A 125 15.53 16.91 3.79
CA SER A 125 15.52 17.31 2.37
C SER A 125 14.30 18.19 2.02
N GLY A 126 13.27 18.19 2.87
CA GLY A 126 11.97 18.79 2.59
C GLY A 126 11.05 17.88 1.77
N PHE A 127 11.46 16.63 1.51
CA PHE A 127 10.65 15.62 0.84
C PHE A 127 10.47 14.41 1.76
N PRO A 128 9.23 14.00 2.08
CA PRO A 128 9.02 12.84 2.95
C PRO A 128 9.49 11.56 2.26
N SER A 129 10.28 10.78 3.00
CA SER A 129 10.70 9.42 2.67
C SER A 129 9.77 8.39 3.34
N LEU A 130 9.83 7.13 2.92
CA LEU A 130 8.92 6.07 3.37
C LEU A 130 9.68 4.94 4.04
N LEU A 131 9.11 4.42 5.13
CA LEU A 131 9.52 3.16 5.72
C LEU A 131 8.39 2.15 5.57
N ILE A 132 8.67 0.99 4.95
CA ILE A 132 7.72 -0.13 4.88
C ILE A 132 8.32 -1.33 5.60
N THR A 133 7.58 -1.84 6.58
CA THR A 133 7.92 -3.10 7.25
C THR A 133 7.40 -4.27 6.44
N ASN A 134 8.25 -5.25 6.15
CA ASN A 134 7.90 -6.42 5.36
C ASN A 134 7.82 -7.68 6.23
N PHE A 135 7.14 -8.72 5.73
CA PHE A 135 6.98 -9.99 6.44
C PHE A 135 8.32 -10.71 6.68
N ALA A 136 8.30 -11.70 7.57
CA ALA A 136 9.49 -12.42 8.01
C ALA A 136 10.38 -12.88 6.85
N ASN A 137 11.70 -12.71 7.00
CA ASN A 137 12.73 -12.99 6.00
C ASN A 137 12.66 -12.12 4.72
N GLN A 138 11.85 -11.07 4.70
CA GLN A 138 11.97 -9.98 3.74
C GLN A 138 12.57 -8.76 4.44
N MET A 139 13.55 -8.13 3.79
CA MET A 139 14.18 -6.92 4.30
C MET A 139 13.15 -5.80 4.40
N LEU A 140 13.29 -4.93 5.40
CA LEU A 140 12.57 -3.66 5.46
C LEU A 140 12.87 -2.85 4.18
N SER A 141 11.96 -1.96 3.80
CA SER A 141 12.23 -0.99 2.73
C SER A 141 12.33 0.41 3.32
N LEU A 142 13.41 1.11 2.99
CA LEU A 142 13.58 2.53 3.28
C LEU A 142 13.64 3.26 1.96
N TYR A 143 12.51 3.77 1.51
CA TYR A 143 12.40 4.50 0.26
C TYR A 143 12.76 5.96 0.50
N HIS A 144 13.98 6.34 0.16
CA HIS A 144 14.42 7.72 0.15
C HIS A 144 13.80 8.47 -1.04
N ASN A 145 13.24 9.65 -0.79
CA ASN A 145 12.65 10.48 -1.84
C ASN A 145 13.74 11.34 -2.49
N GLU A 146 14.12 11.01 -3.72
CA GLU A 146 15.15 11.76 -4.48
C GLU A 146 14.67 13.15 -4.96
N GLY A 147 13.45 13.53 -4.59
CA GLY A 147 12.78 14.75 -5.02
C GLY A 147 11.90 14.51 -6.25
N ARG A 148 10.84 15.31 -6.36
CA ARG A 148 9.82 15.23 -7.44
C ARG A 148 9.10 13.87 -7.51
N GLY A 149 9.06 13.13 -6.40
CA GLY A 149 8.25 11.94 -6.24
C GLY A 149 8.82 10.66 -6.86
N LEU A 150 10.13 10.59 -7.05
CA LEU A 150 10.86 9.34 -7.31
C LEU A 150 11.51 8.84 -6.03
N PHE A 151 11.36 7.54 -5.76
CA PHE A 151 11.94 6.90 -4.59
C PHE A 151 13.00 5.86 -4.95
N VAL A 152 13.99 5.73 -4.06
CA VAL A 152 15.05 4.70 -4.13
C VAL A 152 15.05 3.92 -2.82
N ASP A 153 15.02 2.59 -2.89
CA ASP A 153 15.15 1.74 -1.68
C ASP A 153 16.61 1.73 -1.22
N GLU A 154 16.88 2.33 -0.07
CA GLU A 154 18.21 2.42 0.53
C GLU A 154 18.48 1.35 1.59
N ALA A 155 17.45 0.61 2.01
CA ALA A 155 17.62 -0.49 2.96
C ALA A 155 18.65 -1.56 2.52
N PRO A 156 18.83 -1.90 1.22
CA PRO A 156 19.89 -2.82 0.81
C PRO A 156 21.32 -2.32 1.09
N ARG A 157 21.50 -1.02 1.34
CA ARG A 157 22.82 -0.39 1.52
C ARG A 157 23.28 -0.32 2.98
N SER A 158 22.39 -0.62 3.94
CA SER A 158 22.65 -0.52 5.39
C SER A 158 23.18 -1.79 6.03
#